data_AF-A0A5P9JCW5-F1
#
_entry.id   AF-A0A5P9JCW5-F1
#
_cell.length_a   1.000
_cell.length_b   1.000
_cell.length_c   1.000
_cell.angle_alpha   90.00
_cell.angle_beta   90.00
_cell.angle_gamma   90.00
#
_symmetry.space_group_name_H-M   'P 1'
#
loop_
_entity.id
_entity.type
_entity.pdbx_description
1 polymer ?
#
loop_
_entity_poly.entity_id
_entity_poly.type
_entity_poly.pdbx_seq_one_letter_code
_entity_poly.pdbx_strand_id
1 'polypeptide(L)' 'MKETMKEALDALEAGQWDRAHELAQADPSAEAAWVHAHLHRIEGDESNALYWYARAGRDPFTGSLKEERAALRSAL' A
#
# COMPACT_ATOMS: atom_id res chain seq x y z
N MET A 1 -13.33 0.02 -0.50
CA MET A 1 -13.55 -0.05 -1.97
C MET A 1 -12.40 0.67 -2.68
N LYS A 2 -12.18 0.43 -3.98
CA LYS A 2 -11.06 1.02 -4.75
C LYS A 2 -10.89 2.54 -4.60
N GLU A 3 -11.98 3.30 -4.43
CA GLU A 3 -11.92 4.74 -4.15
C GLU A 3 -11.21 5.06 -2.83
N THR A 4 -11.48 4.31 -1.77
CA THR A 4 -10.81 4.43 -0.46
C THR A 4 -9.29 4.21 -0.56
N MET A 5 -8.85 3.34 -1.48
CA MET A 5 -7.42 3.09 -1.69
C MET A 5 -6.75 4.19 -2.52
N LYS A 6 -7.48 4.83 -3.43
CA LYS A 6 -7.00 6.05 -4.09
C LYS A 6 -6.82 7.17 -3.07
N GLU A 7 -7.77 7.33 -2.15
CA GLU A 7 -7.64 8.26 -1.02
C GLU A 7 -6.44 7.93 -0.12
N ALA A 8 -6.17 6.65 0.13
CA ALA A 8 -4.99 6.24 0.90
C ALA A 8 -3.68 6.66 0.21
N LEU A 9 -3.60 6.52 -1.11
CA LEU A 9 -2.46 6.97 -1.90
C LEU A 9 -2.35 8.49 -1.98
N ASP A 10 -3.48 9.20 -2.07
CA ASP A 10 -3.51 10.68 -2.02
C ASP A 10 -3.01 11.18 -0.67
N ALA A 11 -3.48 10.58 0.44
CA ALA A 11 -3.03 10.90 1.80
C ALA A 11 -1.53 10.68 1.95
N LEU A 12 -1.03 9.54 1.46
CA LEU A 12 0.39 9.21 1.45
C LEU A 12 1.23 10.26 0.69
N GLU A 13 0.80 10.67 -0.51
CA GLU A 13 1.49 11.69 -1.32
C GLU A 13 1.44 13.09 -0.68
N ALA A 14 0.38 13.38 0.08
CA ALA A 14 0.27 14.59 0.89
C ALA A 14 1.07 14.53 2.22
N GLY A 15 1.75 13.41 2.51
CA GLY A 15 2.51 13.21 3.75
C GLY A 15 1.65 12.88 4.98
N GLN A 16 0.38 12.54 4.78
CA GLN A 16 -0.57 12.16 5.82
C GLN A 16 -0.46 10.67 6.15
N TRP A 17 0.67 10.28 6.75
CA TRP A 17 1.05 8.89 7.02
C TRP A 17 0.01 8.09 7.80
N ASP A 18 -0.49 8.63 8.91
CA ASP A 18 -1.47 7.95 9.76
C ASP A 18 -2.76 7.69 9.00
N ARG A 19 -3.21 8.68 8.21
CA ARG A 19 -4.43 8.58 7.42
C ARG A 19 -4.33 7.49 6.35
N ALA A 20 -3.18 7.38 5.69
CA ALA A 20 -2.96 6.33 4.70
C ALA A 20 -3.02 4.93 5.33
N HIS A 21 -2.40 4.75 6.51
CA HIS A 21 -2.45 3.49 7.26
C HIS A 21 -3.86 3.16 7.75
N GLU A 22 -4.58 4.11 8.34
CA GLU A 22 -5.96 3.90 8.79
C GLU A 22 -6.87 3.42 7.66
N LEU A 23 -6.75 4.04 6.48
CA LEU A 23 -7.53 3.67 5.31
C LEU A 23 -7.19 2.26 4.83
N ALA A 24 -5.90 1.93 4.68
CA ALA A 24 -5.46 0.60 4.25
C ALA A 24 -5.81 -0.49 5.26
N GLN A 25 -5.72 -0.22 6.57
CA GLN A 25 -6.05 -1.14 7.66
C GLN A 25 -7.55 -1.47 7.72
N ALA A 26 -8.41 -0.49 7.41
CA ALA A 26 -9.86 -0.64 7.54
C ALA A 26 -10.49 -1.53 6.45
N ASP A 27 -9.79 -1.75 5.33
CA ASP A 27 -10.29 -2.54 4.19
C ASP A 27 -9.55 -3.90 4.14
N PRO A 28 -10.26 -5.04 4.24
CA PRO A 28 -9.64 -6.36 4.23
C PRO A 28 -9.31 -6.90 2.82
N SER A 29 -9.49 -6.09 1.76
CA SER A 29 -9.23 -6.50 0.38
C SER A 29 -7.74 -6.71 0.07
N ALA A 30 -7.47 -7.44 -1.01
CA ALA A 30 -6.12 -7.65 -1.51
C ALA A 30 -5.47 -6.34 -1.99
N GLU A 31 -6.27 -5.43 -2.55
CA GLU A 31 -5.82 -4.09 -2.94
C GLU A 31 -5.34 -3.27 -1.74
N ALA A 32 -6.10 -3.29 -0.65
CA ALA A 32 -5.73 -2.61 0.58
C ALA A 32 -4.50 -3.20 1.25
N ALA A 33 -4.39 -4.53 1.27
CA ALA A 33 -3.18 -5.21 1.71
C ALA A 33 -1.95 -4.81 0.87
N TRP A 34 -2.10 -4.62 -0.46
CA TRP A 34 -0.99 -4.16 -1.30
C TRP A 34 -0.58 -2.71 -1.01
N VAL A 35 -1.55 -1.80 -0.79
CA VAL A 35 -1.25 -0.44 -0.32
C VAL A 35 -0.51 -0.48 1.02
N HIS A 36 -0.93 -1.33 1.96
CA HIS A 36 -0.29 -1.48 3.27
C HIS A 36 1.15 -1.99 3.15
N ALA A 37 1.39 -2.99 2.29
CA ALA A 37 2.75 -3.47 1.99
C ALA A 37 3.65 -2.34 1.49
N HIS A 38 3.12 -1.49 0.60
CA HIS A 38 3.85 -0.35 0.07
C HIS A 38 4.19 0.69 1.14
N LEU A 39 3.28 0.97 2.09
CA LEU A 39 3.54 1.87 3.22
C LEU A 39 4.74 1.40 4.04
N HIS A 40 4.75 0.13 4.45
CA HIS A 40 5.86 -0.44 5.22
C HIS A 40 7.19 -0.51 4.45
N ARG A 41 7.14 -0.66 3.11
CA ARG A 41 8.36 -0.50 2.30
C ARG A 41 8.96 0.90 2.38
N ILE A 42 8.14 1.94 2.48
CA ILE A 42 8.65 3.31 2.62
C ILE A 42 9.23 3.54 4.02
N GLU A 43 8.64 2.93 5.05
CA GLU A 43 9.13 2.96 6.43
C GLU A 43 10.44 2.18 6.62
N GLY A 44 10.76 1.27 5.69
CA GLY A 44 11.89 0.35 5.81
C GLY A 44 11.60 -0.89 6.67
N ASP A 45 10.32 -1.15 7.00
CA ASP A 45 9.88 -2.35 7.71
C ASP A 45 9.63 -3.50 6.72
N GLU A 46 10.73 -4.10 6.26
CA GLU A 46 10.69 -5.16 5.24
C GLU A 46 9.87 -6.37 5.69
N SER A 47 9.98 -6.78 6.96
CA SER A 47 9.29 -7.97 7.47
C SER A 47 7.78 -7.80 7.44
N ASN A 48 7.30 -6.60 7.78
CA ASN A 48 5.88 -6.30 7.78
C ASN A 48 5.36 -6.06 6.35
N ALA A 49 6.16 -5.42 5.49
CA ALA A 49 5.84 -5.34 4.06
C ALA A 49 5.63 -6.74 3.45
N LEU A 50 6.51 -7.71 3.75
CA LEU A 50 6.36 -9.10 3.30
C LEU A 50 5.08 -9.76 3.80
N TYR A 51 4.71 -9.54 5.06
CA TYR A 51 3.45 -10.02 5.62
C TYR A 51 2.24 -9.50 4.83
N TRP A 52 2.23 -8.21 4.50
CA TRP A 52 1.13 -7.60 3.75
C TRP A 52 1.12 -7.98 2.27
N TYR A 53 2.28 -8.20 1.64
CA TYR A 53 2.35 -8.78 0.29
C TYR A 53 1.71 -10.17 0.23
N ALA A 54 2.05 -11.03 1.19
CA ALA A 54 1.43 -12.35 1.32
C ALA A 54 -0.10 -12.24 1.51
N ARG A 55 -0.55 -11.27 2.32
CA ARG A 55 -1.99 -11.00 2.54
C ARG A 55 -2.69 -10.46 1.28
N ALA A 56 -1.97 -9.73 0.43
CA ALA A 56 -2.42 -9.29 -0.88
C ALA A 56 -2.39 -10.41 -1.95
N GLY A 57 -1.85 -11.60 -1.62
CA GLY A 57 -1.65 -12.69 -2.57
C GLY A 57 -0.64 -12.35 -3.66
N ARG A 58 0.39 -11.57 -3.34
CA ARG A 58 1.38 -11.04 -4.29
C ARG A 58 2.80 -11.33 -3.83
N ASP A 59 3.69 -11.54 -4.79
CA ASP A 59 5.12 -11.50 -4.54
C ASP A 59 5.58 -10.07 -4.22
N PRO A 60 6.67 -9.89 -3.46
CA PRO A 60 7.22 -8.57 -3.16
C PRO A 60 7.60 -7.82 -4.43
N PHE A 61 7.26 -6.53 -4.50
CA PHE A 61 7.58 -5.71 -5.67
C PHE A 61 9.08 -5.46 -5.74
N THR A 62 9.70 -5.78 -6.88
CA THR A 62 11.16 -5.75 -7.06
C THR A 62 11.70 -4.39 -7.54
N GLY A 63 10.84 -3.50 -8.02
CA GLY A 63 11.21 -2.15 -8.44
C GLY A 63 11.23 -1.11 -7.31
N SER A 64 11.46 0.14 -7.68
CA SER A 64 11.47 1.28 -6.77
C SER A 64 10.10 1.55 -6.13
N LEU A 65 10.09 2.29 -5.02
CA LEU A 65 8.86 2.76 -4.38
C LEU A 65 7.98 3.58 -5.33
N LYS A 66 8.58 4.35 -6.24
CA LYS A 66 7.83 5.15 -7.21
C LYS A 66 7.13 4.28 -8.25
N GLU A 67 7.83 3.26 -8.77
CA GLU A 67 7.26 2.32 -9.73
C GLU A 67 6.13 1.50 -9.11
N GLU A 68 6.30 1.05 -7.88
CA GLU A 68 5.22 0.35 -7.16
C GLU A 68 4.00 1.23 -6.97
N ARG A 69 4.19 2.48 -6.52
CA ARG A 69 3.08 3.42 -6.32
C ARG A 69 2.32 3.69 -7.61
N ALA A 70 3.04 3.79 -8.75
CA ALA A 70 2.41 3.92 -10.06
C ALA A 70 1.61 2.65 -10.44
N ALA A 71 2.13 1.47 -10.15
CA ALA A 71 1.42 0.21 -10.38
C ALA A 71 0.14 0.10 -9.52
N LEU A 72 0.22 0.52 -8.23
CA LEU A 72 -0.94 0.63 -7.34
C LEU A 72 -2.00 1.57 -7.91
N ARG A 73 -1.62 2.78 -8.32
CA ARG A 73 -2.53 3.74 -8.96
C ARG A 73 -3.22 3.18 -10.21
N SER A 74 -2.52 2.35 -10.99
CA SER A 74 -3.07 1.75 -12.21
C SER A 74 -4.03 0.59 -11.94
N ALA A 75 -3.94 -0.09 -10.80
CA ALA A 75 -4.77 -1.25 -10.47
C ALA A 75 -6.09 -0.89 -9.74
N LEU A 76 -6.12 0.29 -9.13
CA LEU A 76 -7.24 0.86 -8.39
C LEU A 76 -8.17 1.67 -9.30
#